data_AF-A0ABD0NIP4-F1
#
_entry.id   AF-A0ABD0NIP4-F1
#
_cell.length_a   1.000
_cell.length_b   1.000
_cell.length_c   1.000
_cell.angle_alpha   90.00
_cell.angle_beta   90.00
_cell.angle_gamma   90.00
#
_symmetry.space_group_name_H-M   'P 1'
#
loop_
_entity.id
_entity.type
_entity.pdbx_description
1 polymer ?
#
loop_
_entity_poly.entity_id
_entity_poly.type
_entity_poly.pdbx_seq_one_letter_code
_entity_poly.pdbx_strand_id
1 'polypeptide(L)' 'MNEADGGNPSTNDGPDAIFKDRLKLDKQTGSLTITNIRNEHVGHYSVDIKSTDAKLKTFQVTVR' A
#
# COMPACT_ATOMS: atom_id res chain seq x y z
N MET A 1 -7.04 10.41 -40.14
CA MET A 1 -7.16 8.97 -40.43
C MET A 1 -5.76 8.44 -40.65
N ASN A 2 -5.23 7.40 -40.01
CA ASN A 2 -5.68 6.54 -38.91
C ASN A 2 -4.37 6.04 -38.21
N GLU A 3 -4.19 6.01 -36.89
CA GLU A 3 -5.04 6.35 -35.73
C GLU A 3 -4.19 7.00 -34.61
N ALA A 4 -4.65 6.99 -33.35
CA ALA A 4 -3.83 7.22 -32.16
C ALA A 4 -3.80 5.92 -31.34
N ASP A 5 -2.61 5.34 -31.13
CA ASP A 5 -2.47 4.18 -30.24
C ASP A 5 -2.76 4.60 -28.81
N GLY A 6 -3.99 4.34 -28.38
CA GLY A 6 -4.49 4.59 -27.03
C GLY A 6 -3.92 3.57 -26.05
N GLY A 7 -2.59 3.51 -25.94
CA GLY A 7 -1.89 2.80 -24.89
C GLY A 7 -2.26 3.38 -23.53
N ASN A 8 -3.38 2.91 -22.97
CA ASN A 8 -3.86 3.28 -21.66
C ASN A 8 -2.75 2.97 -20.64
N PRO A 9 -2.12 3.98 -20.02
CA PRO A 9 -1.15 3.74 -18.98
C PRO A 9 -1.94 3.29 -17.75
N SER A 10 -2.13 1.97 -17.65
CA SER A 10 -2.60 1.33 -16.42
C SER A 10 -1.47 1.37 -15.41
N THR A 11 -1.13 2.58 -14.95
CA THR A 11 -0.10 2.92 -13.97
C THR A 11 -0.54 2.47 -12.58
N ASN A 12 -0.65 1.16 -12.44
CA ASN A 12 -0.62 0.45 -11.18
C ASN A 12 0.85 0.21 -10.76
N ASP A 13 1.73 1.17 -11.06
CA ASP A 13 3.17 1.21 -10.72
C ASP A 13 3.46 2.24 -9.61
N GLY A 14 2.42 2.78 -8.97
CA GLY A 14 2.56 3.60 -7.76
C GLY A 14 2.92 2.75 -6.53
N PRO A 15 3.46 3.34 -5.46
CA PRO A 15 3.76 2.62 -4.21
C PRO A 15 2.52 1.95 -3.60
N ASP A 16 1.31 2.45 -3.88
CA ASP A 16 0.03 1.86 -3.44
C ASP A 16 -0.23 0.48 -4.06
N ALA A 17 0.39 0.18 -5.21
CA ALA A 17 0.24 -1.08 -5.91
C ALA A 17 0.83 -2.27 -5.16
N ILE A 18 1.90 -2.05 -4.39
CA ILE A 18 2.65 -3.17 -3.81
C ILE A 18 1.76 -3.96 -2.85
N PHE A 19 0.95 -3.30 -2.02
CA PHE A 19 0.07 -3.97 -1.06
C PHE A 19 -1.36 -4.18 -1.55
N LYS A 20 -1.65 -3.87 -2.81
CA LYS A 20 -2.93 -4.20 -3.44
C LYS A 20 -3.23 -5.69 -3.25
N ASP A 21 -4.47 -5.98 -2.87
CA ASP A 21 -5.00 -7.32 -2.55
C ASP A 21 -4.30 -8.07 -1.38
N ARG A 22 -3.24 -7.50 -0.79
CA ARG A 22 -2.51 -8.09 0.35
C ARG A 22 -2.88 -7.49 1.71
N LEU A 23 -3.60 -6.36 1.74
CA LEU A 23 -4.09 -5.70 2.95
C LEU A 23 -5.38 -6.32 3.47
N LYS A 24 -5.44 -6.57 4.78
CA LYS A 24 -6.65 -7.01 5.50
C LYS A 24 -6.86 -6.15 6.75
N LEU A 25 -7.99 -5.46 6.84
CA LEU A 25 -8.39 -4.68 8.01
C LEU A 25 -9.36 -5.50 8.88
N ASP A 26 -8.97 -5.77 10.12
CA ASP A 26 -9.87 -6.20 11.17
C ASP A 26 -10.65 -4.96 11.67
N LYS A 27 -11.97 -4.98 11.50
CA LYS A 27 -12.86 -3.88 11.90
C LYS A 27 -13.24 -3.89 13.39
N GLN A 28 -13.02 -5.00 14.10
CA GLN A 28 -13.28 -5.12 15.53
C GLN A 28 -12.11 -4.56 16.35
N THR A 29 -10.88 -4.86 15.93
CA THR A 29 -9.65 -4.43 16.63
C THR A 29 -9.00 -3.19 16.02
N GLY A 30 -9.33 -2.84 14.77
CA GLY A 30 -8.63 -1.82 13.99
C GLY A 30 -7.28 -2.28 13.42
N SER A 31 -6.94 -3.58 13.52
CA SER A 31 -5.65 -4.11 13.08
C SER A 31 -5.56 -4.21 11.56
N LEU A 32 -4.57 -3.53 10.96
CA LEU A 32 -4.23 -3.69 9.55
C LEU A 32 -3.11 -4.73 9.38
N THR A 33 -3.42 -5.83 8.70
CA THR A 33 -2.48 -6.91 8.39
C THR A 33 -2.03 -6.82 6.93
N ILE A 34 -0.72 -6.91 6.68
CA ILE A 34 -0.17 -7.09 5.33
C ILE A 34 0.25 -8.55 5.17
N THR A 35 -0.29 -9.22 4.16
CA THR A 35 -0.01 -10.64 3.88
C THR A 35 1.10 -10.81 2.83
N ASN A 36 1.70 -12.00 2.76
CA ASN A 36 2.71 -12.37 1.76
C ASN A 36 3.88 -11.38 1.64
N ILE A 37 4.41 -10.93 2.78
CA ILE A 37 5.63 -10.13 2.87
C ILE A 37 6.86 -10.97 2.45
N ARG A 38 7.83 -10.33 1.81
CA ARG A 38 9.11 -10.90 1.31
C ARG A 38 10.25 -9.93 1.63
N ASN A 39 11.51 -10.38 1.57
CA ASN A 39 12.68 -9.55 1.92
C ASN A 39 12.80 -8.23 1.12
N GLU A 40 12.31 -8.19 -0.12
CA GLU A 40 12.19 -6.96 -0.94
C GLU A 40 11.25 -5.88 -0.35
N HIS A 41 10.43 -6.22 0.65
CA HIS A 41 9.52 -5.32 1.36
C HIS A 41 10.08 -4.87 2.72
N VAL A 42 11.38 -5.02 2.97
CA VAL A 42 12.04 -4.41 4.13
C VAL A 42 12.17 -2.91 3.89
N GLY A 43 11.76 -2.10 4.87
CA GLY A 43 11.79 -0.65 4.72
C GLY A 43 11.08 0.14 5.82
N HIS A 44 11.01 1.45 5.60
CA HIS A 44 10.29 2.40 6.44
C HIS A 44 8.87 2.57 5.89
N TYR A 45 7.88 2.44 6.77
CA TYR A 45 6.47 2.56 6.42
C TYR A 45 5.80 3.62 7.27
N SER A 46 4.95 4.42 6.65
CA SER A 46 4.10 5.41 7.33
C SER A 46 2.64 5.04 7.14
N VAL A 47 1.86 5.12 8.23
CA VAL A 47 0.42 4.94 8.25
C VAL A 47 -0.22 6.32 8.45
N ASP A 48 -1.01 6.76 7.47
CA ASP A 48 -1.89 7.92 7.58
C ASP A 48 -3.24 7.48 8.16
N ILE A 49 -3.49 7.85 9.42
CA ILE A 49 -4.76 7.56 10.10
C ILE A 49 -5.68 8.76 9.93
N LYS A 50 -6.56 8.68 8.93
CA LYS A 50 -7.62 9.66 8.68
C LYS A 50 -8.63 9.63 9.82
N SER A 51 -8.53 10.62 10.71
CA SER A 51 -9.46 10.89 11.80
C SER A 51 -9.61 12.41 11.95
N THR A 52 -10.55 12.88 12.77
CA THR A 52 -10.70 14.32 13.08
C THR A 52 -9.39 14.93 13.56
N ASP A 53 -8.61 14.17 14.35
CA ASP A 53 -7.20 14.44 14.65
C ASP A 53 -6.33 13.53 13.77
N ALA A 54 -5.96 13.98 12.57
CA ALA A 54 -5.11 13.20 11.68
C ALA A 54 -3.76 12.88 12.36
N LYS A 55 -3.37 11.60 12.36
CA LYS A 55 -2.14 11.13 13.03
C LYS A 55 -1.31 10.27 12.09
N LEU A 56 -0.13 10.79 11.74
CA LEU A 56 0.91 10.02 11.05
C LEU A 56 1.65 9.14 12.07
N LYS A 57 1.86 7.87 11.75
CA LYS A 57 2.75 6.97 12.50
C LYS A 57 3.74 6.30 11.57
N THR A 58 5.02 6.30 11.93
CA THR A 58 6.09 5.67 11.16
C THR A 58 6.62 4.44 11.89
N PHE A 59 6.88 3.37 11.14
CA PHE A 59 7.35 2.08 11.63
C PHE A 59 8.47 1.55 10.73
N GLN A 60 9.47 0.89 11.32
CA GLN A 60 10.47 0.12 10.59
C GLN A 60 10.00 -1.35 10.51
N VAL A 61 9.90 -1.89 9.31
CA VAL A 61 9.55 -3.30 9.08
C VAL A 61 10.80 -4.07 8.72
N THR A 62 11.02 -5.21 9.38
CA THR A 62 12.16 -6.10 9.13
C THR A 62 11.64 -7.54 9.02
N VAL A 63 11.99 -8.20 7.92
CA VAL A 63 11.72 -9.62 7.67
C VAL A 63 12.94 -10.41 8.16
N ARG A 64 12.72 -11.60 8.74
CA ARG A 64 13.75 -12.50 9.26
C ARG A 64 13.56 -13.89 8.67
#